data_AF-A0A4P8IL19-F1
#
_entry.id   AF-A0A4P8IL19-F1
#
_cell.length_a   1.000
_cell.length_b   1.000
_cell.length_c   1.000
_cell.angle_alpha   90.00
_cell.angle_beta   90.00
_cell.angle_gamma   90.00
#
_symmetry.space_group_name_H-M   'P 1'
#
loop_
_entity.id
_entity.type
_entity.pdbx_description
1 polymer ?
#
loop_
_entity_poly.entity_id
_entity_poly.type
_entity_poly.pdbx_seq_one_letter_code
_entity_poly.pdbx_strand_id
1 'polypeptide(L)'
;MKDYAKSNNPLLDSLPLPVNFDALPTLLLNEPLNAEVLRSLPAQDRASLLAKISSHFVPTSMAIDIADAILTAIFAGYEERNPCLAQIKKQRYLVGGWQGKFDGGWPGFITRNARCVTIDGITGLGKSAIVDRTLSLLPQVVKHGPSEAAGWTMQKQLVWVKVDMTSDGSRLGFLMQLYRQIDAALGTDYFSQFSAKRWSVEHHMVSVSKILYNCFCGALIIEEIQERNFAQAASRDLMVLFFLRLANLGIPIVLIGNPKGFEGFNDFTQDVRRFTSGGLFNLWPALFPRDPDWAEFLVPGMLQFNVMRNPPLIRDSARLLFRCTGGVCDYLAKLLAQAQLLALRREQEFITDADVLEAYEGPTIKASHPLIRALADRDVNALNQFRDIPVMSFVARWAESDGLTGSSAINKTRVSPPSGAAASEPEKKPRPRFQTAESMYKRKVTAGIRQQLNGAEKRKRLSQDDLRAEGLKNVLLDNFEKMKLARGRKS
;
A
#
# COMPACT_ATOMS: atom_id res chain seq x y z
N MET A 1 -18.73 -2.42 25.46
CA MET A 1 -17.89 -3.43 24.76
C MET A 1 -18.51 -4.78 25.07
N LYS A 2 -19.12 -5.44 24.08
CA LYS A 2 -19.53 -6.83 24.26
C LYS A 2 -18.27 -7.68 24.16
N ASP A 3 -18.00 -8.49 25.18
CA ASP A 3 -17.02 -9.56 25.15
C ASP A 3 -17.31 -10.45 23.94
N TYR A 4 -16.54 -10.26 22.87
CA TYR A 4 -16.36 -11.30 21.88
C TYR A 4 -15.61 -12.41 22.60
N ALA A 5 -16.34 -13.41 23.11
CA ALA A 5 -15.76 -14.69 23.44
C ALA A 5 -14.89 -15.09 22.24
N LYS A 6 -13.56 -15.09 22.43
CA LYS A 6 -12.60 -15.52 21.41
C LYS A 6 -13.11 -16.82 20.81
N SER A 7 -13.73 -16.76 19.64
CA SER A 7 -14.07 -17.96 18.91
C SER A 7 -12.73 -18.64 18.66
N ASN A 8 -12.56 -19.86 19.16
CA ASN A 8 -11.34 -20.64 19.01
C ASN A 8 -11.13 -20.91 17.50
N ASN A 9 -10.45 -20.00 16.82
CA ASN A 9 -10.21 -20.02 15.38
C ASN A 9 -8.70 -20.12 15.14
N PRO A 10 -8.17 -21.32 14.89
CA PRO A 10 -6.73 -21.52 14.75
C PRO A 10 -6.15 -20.73 13.58
N LEU A 11 -6.96 -20.32 12.59
CA LEU A 11 -6.50 -19.50 11.47
C LEU A 11 -6.15 -18.07 11.87
N LEU A 12 -6.69 -17.56 12.97
CA LEU A 12 -6.47 -16.20 13.47
C LEU A 12 -5.49 -16.15 14.65
N ASP A 13 -5.39 -17.23 15.42
CA ASP A 13 -4.55 -17.27 16.64
C ASP A 13 -3.06 -16.96 16.39
N SER A 14 -2.57 -17.25 15.18
CA SER A 14 -1.16 -17.03 14.78
C SER A 14 -0.95 -15.76 13.95
N LEU A 15 -1.98 -14.93 13.77
CA LEU A 15 -1.91 -13.71 12.96
C LEU A 15 -2.01 -12.47 13.86
N PRO A 16 -1.33 -11.36 13.52
CA PRO A 16 -1.49 -10.09 14.21
C PRO A 16 -2.79 -9.39 13.74
N LEU A 17 -3.92 -10.11 13.71
CA LEU A 17 -5.23 -9.62 13.30
C LEU A 17 -6.25 -9.76 14.46
N PRO A 18 -7.22 -8.85 14.58
CA PRO A 18 -7.40 -7.64 13.78
C PRO A 18 -6.35 -6.58 14.13
N VAL A 19 -5.93 -5.78 13.15
CA VAL A 19 -5.03 -4.63 13.40
C VAL A 19 -5.89 -3.42 13.79
N ASN A 20 -5.46 -2.69 14.83
CA ASN A 20 -6.10 -1.42 15.18
C ASN A 20 -5.75 -0.35 14.12
N PHE A 21 -6.77 0.31 13.57
CA PHE A 21 -6.63 1.40 12.61
C PHE A 21 -5.63 2.48 13.06
N ASP A 22 -5.66 2.89 14.34
CA ASP A 22 -4.76 3.93 14.87
C ASP A 22 -3.28 3.49 14.86
N ALA A 23 -3.00 2.19 14.80
CA ALA A 23 -1.63 1.67 14.73
C ALA A 23 -1.09 1.60 13.29
N LEU A 24 -1.96 1.59 12.27
CA LEU A 24 -1.58 1.42 10.86
C LEU A 24 -0.55 2.44 10.36
N PRO A 25 -0.64 3.75 10.67
CA PRO A 25 0.38 4.70 10.24
C PRO A 25 1.79 4.31 10.70
N THR A 26 1.90 3.80 11.93
CA THR A 26 3.19 3.39 12.50
C THR A 26 3.67 2.07 11.90
N LEU A 27 2.76 1.10 11.71
CA LEU A 27 3.10 -0.20 11.14
C LEU A 27 3.50 -0.10 9.66
N LEU A 28 2.83 0.76 8.90
CA LEU A 28 3.09 0.93 7.47
C LEU A 28 4.36 1.75 7.19
N LEU A 29 4.71 2.71 8.05
CA LEU A 29 5.93 3.48 7.89
C LEU A 29 7.15 2.56 7.77
N ASN A 30 7.95 2.76 6.73
CA ASN A 30 9.22 2.05 6.57
C ASN A 30 10.33 3.02 6.18
N GLU A 31 11.35 3.12 7.04
CA GLU A 31 12.52 3.99 6.86
C GLU A 31 13.77 3.11 6.74
N PRO A 32 14.17 2.69 5.52
CA PRO A 32 15.17 1.64 5.32
C PRO A 32 16.62 2.10 5.53
N LEU A 33 16.83 3.40 5.78
CA LEU A 33 18.13 3.98 6.06
C LEU A 33 18.44 3.88 7.56
N ASN A 34 19.54 3.20 7.88
CA ASN A 34 20.07 3.20 9.23
C ASN A 34 20.99 4.43 9.41
N ALA A 35 20.62 5.33 10.32
CA ALA A 35 21.38 6.55 10.60
C ALA A 35 22.81 6.28 11.11
N GLU A 36 23.05 5.17 11.80
CA GLU A 36 24.39 4.79 12.27
C GLU A 36 25.29 4.38 11.09
N VAL A 37 24.77 3.53 10.20
CA VAL A 37 25.47 3.11 8.98
C VAL A 37 25.78 4.30 8.08
N LEU A 38 24.82 5.23 7.94
CA LEU A 38 25.01 6.42 7.12
C LEU A 38 26.16 7.31 7.63
N ARG A 39 26.31 7.44 8.95
CA ARG A 39 27.39 8.24 9.56
C ARG A 39 28.77 7.61 9.38
N SER A 40 28.86 6.28 9.37
CA SER A 40 30.14 5.58 9.20
C SER A 40 30.60 5.49 7.74
N LEU A 41 29.68 5.58 6.77
CA LEU A 41 30.02 5.41 5.36
C LEU A 41 30.59 6.70 4.74
N PRO A 42 31.72 6.59 4.01
CA PRO A 42 32.18 7.63 3.08
C PRO A 42 31.12 7.99 2.04
N ALA A 43 31.13 9.24 1.55
CA ALA A 43 30.12 9.73 0.60
C ALA A 43 29.99 8.86 -0.67
N GLN A 44 31.12 8.39 -1.20
CA GLN A 44 31.18 7.52 -2.38
C GLN A 44 30.41 6.20 -2.21
N ASP A 45 30.35 5.65 -1.00
CA ASP A 45 29.71 4.36 -0.72
C ASP A 45 28.20 4.51 -0.49
N ARG A 46 27.74 5.74 -0.17
CA ARG A 46 26.32 6.03 0.10
C ARG A 46 25.45 5.98 -1.14
N ALA A 47 26.01 6.12 -2.34
CA ALA A 47 25.27 6.02 -3.59
C ALA A 47 24.55 4.67 -3.73
N SER A 48 25.15 3.58 -3.23
CA SER A 48 24.53 2.24 -3.23
C SER A 48 23.25 2.17 -2.38
N LEU A 49 23.12 3.03 -1.35
CA LEU A 49 21.95 3.08 -0.48
C LEU A 49 20.73 3.68 -1.17
N LEU A 50 20.91 4.45 -2.24
CA LEU A 50 19.80 5.05 -3.00
C LEU A 50 18.83 4.00 -3.55
N ALA A 51 19.31 2.79 -3.84
CA ALA A 51 18.47 1.67 -4.24
C ALA A 51 17.39 1.32 -3.20
N LYS A 52 17.62 1.64 -1.91
CA LYS A 52 16.66 1.40 -0.83
C LYS A 52 15.44 2.32 -0.87
N ILE A 53 15.44 3.39 -1.67
CA ILE A 53 14.30 4.31 -1.76
C ILE A 53 13.01 3.60 -2.18
N SER A 54 13.11 2.51 -2.95
CA SER A 54 11.98 1.67 -3.35
C SER A 54 11.27 1.00 -2.18
N SER A 55 11.98 0.82 -1.06
CA SER A 55 11.43 0.29 0.19
C SER A 55 11.02 1.37 1.18
N HIS A 56 11.41 2.63 0.96
CA HIS A 56 10.97 3.75 1.80
C HIS A 56 9.48 3.99 1.58
N PHE A 57 8.69 3.89 2.64
CA PHE A 57 7.24 3.93 2.54
C PHE A 57 6.67 5.00 3.47
N VAL A 58 5.99 5.98 2.87
CA VAL A 58 5.30 7.06 3.59
C VAL A 58 3.79 6.74 3.59
N PRO A 59 3.19 6.49 4.77
CA PRO A 59 1.77 6.14 4.86
C PRO A 59 0.89 7.38 4.67
N THR A 60 0.41 7.60 3.44
CA THR A 60 -0.63 8.59 3.15
C THR A 60 -1.99 8.14 3.66
N SER A 61 -2.95 9.06 3.72
CA SER A 61 -4.33 8.79 4.16
C SER A 61 -4.94 7.62 3.36
N MET A 62 -4.87 7.69 2.03
CA MET A 62 -5.36 6.64 1.14
C MET A 62 -4.64 5.29 1.33
N ALA A 63 -3.32 5.31 1.58
CA ALA A 63 -2.56 4.08 1.81
C ALA A 63 -3.00 3.37 3.10
N ILE A 64 -3.31 4.13 4.15
CA ILE A 64 -3.82 3.60 5.43
C ILE A 64 -5.20 2.97 5.24
N ASP A 65 -6.11 3.64 4.53
CA ASP A 65 -7.46 3.11 4.27
C ASP A 65 -7.43 1.84 3.42
N ILE A 66 -6.57 1.78 2.40
CA ILE A 66 -6.35 0.57 1.60
C ILE A 66 -5.82 -0.57 2.48
N ALA A 67 -4.83 -0.29 3.33
CA ALA A 67 -4.26 -1.30 4.21
C ALA A 67 -5.29 -1.86 5.18
N ASP A 68 -6.08 -0.99 5.81
CA ASP A 68 -7.18 -1.38 6.71
C ASP A 68 -8.19 -2.28 6.00
N ALA A 69 -8.59 -1.90 4.78
CA ALA A 69 -9.54 -2.68 3.99
C ALA A 69 -9.02 -4.09 3.66
N ILE A 70 -7.76 -4.21 3.25
CA ILE A 70 -7.14 -5.52 2.95
C ILE A 70 -7.03 -6.38 4.21
N LEU A 71 -6.53 -5.82 5.32
CA LEU A 71 -6.35 -6.56 6.59
C LEU A 71 -7.70 -6.99 7.17
N THR A 72 -8.71 -6.12 7.11
CA THR A 72 -10.09 -6.42 7.52
C THR A 72 -10.72 -7.49 6.63
N ALA A 73 -10.47 -7.47 5.33
CA ALA A 73 -10.96 -8.49 4.41
C ALA A 73 -10.38 -9.86 4.73
N ILE A 74 -9.07 -9.96 4.97
CA ILE A 74 -8.40 -11.21 5.39
C ILE A 74 -8.98 -11.72 6.71
N PHE A 75 -9.10 -10.84 7.71
CA PHE A 75 -9.65 -11.19 9.02
C PHE A 75 -11.08 -11.75 8.91
N ALA A 76 -11.98 -11.02 8.24
CA ALA A 76 -13.37 -11.43 8.05
C ALA A 76 -13.48 -12.75 7.26
N GLY A 77 -12.65 -12.92 6.22
CA GLY A 77 -12.60 -14.16 5.44
C GLY A 77 -12.17 -15.38 6.26
N TYR A 78 -11.38 -15.19 7.32
CA TYR A 78 -11.03 -16.25 8.26
C TYR A 78 -12.06 -16.50 9.35
N GLU A 79 -12.75 -15.46 9.83
CA GLU A 79 -13.89 -15.64 10.73
C GLU A 79 -14.98 -16.52 10.07
N GLU A 80 -15.29 -16.26 8.81
CA GLU A 80 -16.32 -17.01 8.06
C GLU A 80 -15.92 -18.46 7.76
N ARG A 81 -14.62 -18.76 7.71
CA ARG A 81 -14.09 -20.08 7.38
C ARG A 81 -13.42 -20.77 8.56
N ASN A 82 -13.89 -20.50 9.78
CA ASN A 82 -13.37 -21.15 10.98
C ASN A 82 -13.48 -22.70 10.84
N PRO A 83 -12.35 -23.43 10.81
CA PRO A 83 -12.32 -24.86 10.55
C PRO A 83 -12.89 -25.69 11.71
N CYS A 84 -13.06 -25.10 12.89
CA CYS A 84 -13.70 -25.74 14.03
C CYS A 84 -15.21 -25.91 13.85
N LEU A 85 -15.83 -25.17 12.93
CA LEU A 85 -17.26 -25.22 12.67
C LEU A 85 -17.63 -26.43 11.79
N ALA A 86 -18.63 -27.21 12.21
CA ALA A 86 -19.10 -28.38 11.48
C ALA A 86 -19.55 -28.06 10.04
N GLN A 87 -20.18 -26.89 9.83
CA GLN A 87 -20.57 -26.42 8.51
C GLN A 87 -19.36 -26.26 7.58
N ILE A 88 -18.26 -25.65 8.06
CA ILE A 88 -17.06 -25.42 7.27
C ILE A 88 -16.36 -26.73 6.94
N LYS A 89 -16.30 -27.68 7.89
CA LYS A 89 -15.80 -29.05 7.62
C LYS A 89 -16.59 -29.74 6.50
N LYS A 90 -17.93 -29.66 6.55
CA LYS A 90 -18.80 -30.22 5.50
C LYS A 90 -18.58 -29.55 4.15
N GLN A 91 -18.49 -28.21 4.12
CA GLN A 91 -18.21 -27.46 2.89
C GLN A 91 -16.87 -27.87 2.27
N ARG A 92 -15.82 -28.02 3.10
CA ARG A 92 -14.49 -28.44 2.66
C ARG A 92 -14.47 -29.81 2.01
N TYR A 93 -15.19 -30.78 2.57
CA TYR A 93 -15.37 -32.09 1.95
C TYR A 93 -16.04 -31.97 0.56
N LEU A 94 -17.10 -31.18 0.46
CA LEU A 94 -17.84 -31.02 -0.79
C LEU A 94 -17.03 -30.28 -1.86
N VAL A 95 -16.29 -29.23 -1.49
CA VAL A 95 -15.37 -28.52 -2.40
C VAL A 95 -14.29 -29.47 -2.90
N GLY A 96 -13.70 -30.29 -2.02
CA GLY A 96 -12.72 -31.30 -2.40
C GLY A 96 -13.24 -32.30 -3.44
N GLY A 97 -14.44 -32.83 -3.21
CA GLY A 97 -15.08 -33.84 -4.08
C GLY A 97 -15.68 -33.31 -5.40
N TRP A 98 -15.78 -31.99 -5.59
CA TRP A 98 -16.53 -31.43 -6.73
C TRP A 98 -15.85 -31.68 -8.08
N GLN A 99 -16.45 -32.46 -8.98
CA GLN A 99 -15.92 -32.71 -10.34
C GLN A 99 -16.71 -31.98 -11.44
N GLY A 100 -17.63 -31.09 -11.05
CA GLY A 100 -18.54 -30.42 -11.98
C GLY A 100 -17.86 -29.48 -12.97
N LYS A 101 -18.60 -29.07 -14.00
CA LYS A 101 -18.21 -27.97 -14.87
C LYS A 101 -18.44 -26.63 -14.18
N PHE A 102 -17.67 -25.62 -14.55
CA PHE A 102 -17.83 -24.29 -13.98
C PHE A 102 -19.26 -23.77 -14.25
N ASP A 103 -19.74 -23.76 -15.49
CA ASP A 103 -21.11 -23.35 -15.86
C ASP A 103 -22.28 -24.04 -15.10
N GLY A 104 -22.15 -25.33 -14.75
CA GLY A 104 -23.24 -26.19 -14.24
C GLY A 104 -23.70 -26.01 -12.79
N GLY A 105 -23.48 -24.83 -12.19
CA GLY A 105 -23.85 -24.57 -10.80
C GLY A 105 -22.87 -25.20 -9.82
N TRP A 106 -21.96 -24.38 -9.30
CA TRP A 106 -21.20 -24.77 -8.11
C TRP A 106 -22.18 -25.02 -6.96
N PRO A 107 -21.90 -25.95 -6.02
CA PRO A 107 -22.85 -26.18 -4.95
C PRO A 107 -23.02 -24.86 -4.21
N GLY A 108 -24.27 -24.47 -3.93
CA GLY A 108 -24.66 -23.17 -3.38
C GLY A 108 -24.15 -22.93 -1.96
N PHE A 109 -22.82 -22.98 -1.77
CA PHE A 109 -22.12 -22.56 -0.56
C PHE A 109 -22.12 -21.05 -0.58
N ILE A 110 -23.20 -20.45 -0.11
CA ILE A 110 -23.29 -19.01 -0.07
C ILE A 110 -22.61 -18.54 1.22
N THR A 111 -21.28 -18.38 1.21
CA THR A 111 -20.68 -17.36 2.10
C THR A 111 -21.00 -16.02 1.45
N ARG A 112 -21.84 -15.22 2.10
CA ARG A 112 -22.45 -14.03 1.49
C ARG A 112 -21.54 -12.81 1.44
N ASN A 113 -20.37 -12.84 2.09
CA ASN A 113 -19.76 -11.63 2.61
C ASN A 113 -18.23 -11.51 2.42
N ALA A 114 -17.61 -12.30 1.54
CA ALA A 114 -16.19 -12.08 1.22
C ALA A 114 -15.98 -10.64 0.74
N ARG A 115 -15.18 -9.90 1.49
CA ARG A 115 -14.88 -8.50 1.18
C ARG A 115 -13.88 -8.49 0.04
N CYS A 116 -14.29 -7.93 -1.09
CA CYS A 116 -13.39 -7.69 -2.21
C CYS A 116 -13.01 -6.21 -2.24
N VAL A 117 -11.76 -5.93 -2.57
CA VAL A 117 -11.20 -4.59 -2.60
C VAL A 117 -10.72 -4.31 -4.02
N THR A 118 -11.13 -3.17 -4.59
CA THR A 118 -10.62 -2.71 -5.88
C THR A 118 -9.78 -1.46 -5.68
N ILE A 119 -8.56 -1.46 -6.21
CA ILE A 119 -7.62 -0.36 -6.18
C ILE A 119 -7.27 -0.01 -7.61
N ASP A 120 -7.70 1.16 -8.07
CA ASP A 120 -7.36 1.65 -9.40
C ASP A 120 -6.54 2.94 -9.33
N GLY A 121 -5.84 3.23 -10.41
CA GLY A 121 -5.06 4.43 -10.58
C GLY A 121 -4.06 4.27 -11.72
N ILE A 122 -3.54 5.37 -12.24
CA ILE A 122 -2.50 5.31 -13.28
C ILE A 122 -1.22 4.65 -12.77
N THR A 123 -0.32 4.29 -13.67
CA THR A 123 0.98 3.70 -13.32
C THR A 123 1.81 4.67 -12.48
N GLY A 124 2.55 4.16 -11.50
CA GLY A 124 3.48 4.96 -10.70
C GLY A 124 2.89 5.67 -9.46
N LEU A 125 1.62 5.41 -9.10
CA LEU A 125 0.99 5.99 -7.90
C LEU A 125 1.26 5.21 -6.60
N GLY A 126 2.00 4.09 -6.67
CA GLY A 126 2.31 3.28 -5.49
C GLY A 126 1.29 2.19 -5.14
N LYS A 127 0.39 1.80 -6.06
CA LYS A 127 -0.60 0.73 -5.84
C LYS A 127 0.02 -0.56 -5.28
N SER A 128 0.98 -1.14 -6.00
CA SER A 128 1.69 -2.35 -5.59
C SER A 128 2.51 -2.11 -4.32
N ALA A 129 3.12 -0.93 -4.15
CA ALA A 129 3.88 -0.59 -2.94
C ALA A 129 3.00 -0.58 -1.68
N ILE A 130 1.78 -0.05 -1.75
CA ILE A 130 0.82 -0.04 -0.64
C ILE A 130 0.42 -1.49 -0.29
N VAL A 131 0.13 -2.29 -1.30
CA VAL A 131 -0.30 -3.68 -1.13
C VAL A 131 0.83 -4.52 -0.56
N ASP A 132 2.02 -4.45 -1.14
CA ASP A 132 3.20 -5.17 -0.65
C ASP A 132 3.56 -4.77 0.76
N ARG A 133 3.50 -3.46 1.09
CA ARG A 133 3.74 -3.01 2.45
C ARG A 133 2.69 -3.55 3.41
N THR A 134 1.42 -3.57 3.02
CA THR A 134 0.33 -4.14 3.84
C THR A 134 0.54 -5.63 4.07
N LEU A 135 0.80 -6.40 3.01
CA LEU A 135 1.01 -7.85 3.08
C LEU A 135 2.25 -8.21 3.90
N SER A 136 3.28 -7.36 3.91
CA SER A 136 4.49 -7.55 4.72
C SER A 136 4.24 -7.50 6.25
N LEU A 137 3.07 -7.03 6.69
CA LEU A 137 2.64 -7.09 8.09
C LEU A 137 2.17 -8.49 8.52
N LEU A 138 1.96 -9.39 7.55
CA LEU A 138 1.46 -10.74 7.77
C LEU A 138 2.46 -11.77 7.24
N PRO A 139 2.63 -12.94 7.91
CA PRO A 139 3.35 -14.05 7.31
C PRO A 139 2.61 -14.49 6.04
N GLN A 140 3.32 -14.90 4.99
CA GLN A 140 2.67 -15.43 3.78
C GLN A 140 1.98 -16.78 4.05
N VAL A 141 2.59 -17.61 4.90
CA VAL A 141 2.11 -18.95 5.24
C VAL A 141 2.25 -19.21 6.74
N VAL A 142 1.22 -19.79 7.34
CA VAL A 142 1.24 -20.30 8.72
C VAL A 142 1.17 -21.82 8.69
N LYS A 143 2.04 -22.50 9.44
CA LYS A 143 2.03 -23.96 9.58
C LYS A 143 1.38 -24.33 10.91
N HIS A 144 0.29 -25.08 10.84
CA HIS A 144 -0.44 -25.59 11.99
C HIS A 144 -0.08 -27.03 12.25
N GLY A 145 0.13 -27.35 13.53
CA GLY A 145 0.22 -28.71 14.02
C GLY A 145 -1.13 -29.44 14.06
N PRO A 146 -1.17 -30.62 14.70
CA PRO A 146 -2.39 -31.37 14.90
C PRO A 146 -3.46 -30.58 15.65
N SER A 147 -4.69 -30.62 15.16
CA SER A 147 -5.85 -30.03 15.82
C SER A 147 -7.08 -30.90 15.58
N GLU A 148 -7.56 -31.55 16.64
CA GLU A 148 -8.80 -32.32 16.62
C GLU A 148 -10.01 -31.42 16.36
N ALA A 149 -10.03 -30.24 17.00
CA ALA A 149 -11.08 -29.25 16.81
C ALA A 149 -11.20 -28.81 15.35
N ALA A 150 -10.09 -28.57 14.65
CA ALA A 150 -10.08 -28.22 13.23
C ALA A 150 -10.17 -29.44 12.28
N GLY A 151 -10.00 -30.65 12.79
CA GLY A 151 -10.07 -31.90 12.02
C GLY A 151 -8.88 -32.13 11.09
N TRP A 152 -7.66 -31.73 11.49
CA TRP A 152 -6.43 -31.96 10.72
C TRP A 152 -5.28 -32.46 11.59
N THR A 153 -4.36 -33.21 10.99
CA THR A 153 -3.09 -33.60 11.62
C THR A 153 -1.98 -32.58 11.37
N MET A 154 -2.02 -31.91 10.22
CA MET A 154 -1.16 -30.80 9.85
C MET A 154 -1.92 -29.93 8.84
N GLN A 155 -1.72 -28.62 8.86
CA GLN A 155 -2.30 -27.71 7.87
C GLN A 155 -1.33 -26.59 7.53
N LYS A 156 -1.11 -26.33 6.24
CA LYS A 156 -0.51 -25.08 5.76
C LYS A 156 -1.63 -24.11 5.42
N GLN A 157 -1.69 -22.99 6.13
CA GLN A 157 -2.58 -21.88 5.86
C GLN A 157 -1.86 -20.88 4.96
N LEU A 158 -2.45 -20.54 3.82
CA LEU A 158 -1.96 -19.49 2.91
C LEU A 158 -2.62 -18.17 3.30
N VAL A 159 -1.88 -17.22 3.86
CA VAL A 159 -2.46 -15.94 4.31
C VAL A 159 -2.78 -15.03 3.13
N TRP A 160 -1.89 -14.99 2.16
CA TRP A 160 -2.09 -14.24 0.94
C TRP A 160 -1.31 -14.89 -0.20
N VAL A 161 -1.83 -14.73 -1.42
CA VAL A 161 -1.10 -15.03 -2.65
C VAL A 161 -1.32 -13.91 -3.63
N LYS A 162 -0.24 -13.48 -4.28
CA LYS A 162 -0.23 -12.37 -5.21
C LYS A 162 0.16 -12.88 -6.59
N VAL A 163 -0.58 -12.46 -7.61
CA VAL A 163 -0.39 -12.88 -9.00
C VAL A 163 -0.70 -11.71 -9.93
N ASP A 164 0.10 -11.57 -10.98
CA ASP A 164 -0.12 -10.56 -12.00
C ASP A 164 -1.01 -11.14 -13.10
N MET A 165 -1.85 -10.30 -13.71
CA MET A 165 -2.49 -10.64 -14.97
C MET A 165 -1.45 -10.79 -16.08
N THR A 166 -1.66 -11.75 -16.99
CA THR A 166 -0.73 -11.92 -18.11
C THR A 166 -0.87 -10.77 -19.11
N SER A 167 0.25 -10.31 -19.66
CA SER A 167 0.28 -9.17 -20.59
C SER A 167 -0.53 -9.40 -21.88
N ASP A 168 -0.73 -10.66 -22.26
CA ASP A 168 -1.51 -11.09 -23.42
C ASP A 168 -3.00 -11.34 -23.10
N GLY A 169 -3.42 -11.20 -21.84
CA GLY A 169 -4.78 -11.49 -21.38
C GLY A 169 -5.14 -12.99 -21.38
N SER A 170 -4.15 -13.88 -21.50
CA SER A 170 -4.34 -15.33 -21.44
C SER A 170 -4.84 -15.82 -20.08
N ARG A 171 -6.11 -16.27 -20.05
CA ARG A 171 -6.73 -16.90 -18.87
C ARG A 171 -5.95 -18.12 -18.39
N LEU A 172 -5.49 -18.96 -19.34
CA LEU A 172 -4.68 -20.14 -18.99
C LEU A 172 -3.33 -19.72 -18.44
N GLY A 173 -2.67 -18.73 -19.06
CA GLY A 173 -1.41 -18.18 -18.57
C GLY A 173 -1.54 -17.64 -17.14
N PHE A 174 -2.62 -16.93 -16.83
CA PHE A 174 -2.93 -16.45 -15.48
C PHE A 174 -3.06 -17.61 -14.48
N LEU A 175 -3.82 -18.67 -14.83
CA LEU A 175 -3.98 -19.84 -13.96
C LEU A 175 -2.65 -20.59 -13.75
N MET A 176 -1.81 -20.67 -14.80
CA MET A 176 -0.46 -21.21 -14.70
C MET A 176 0.43 -20.41 -13.75
N GLN A 177 0.39 -19.09 -13.83
CA GLN A 177 1.12 -18.22 -12.91
C GLN A 177 0.60 -18.38 -11.47
N LEU A 178 -0.72 -18.53 -11.29
CA LEU A 178 -1.33 -18.74 -9.99
C LEU A 178 -0.89 -20.07 -9.36
N TYR A 179 -0.81 -21.18 -10.11
CA TYR A 179 -0.21 -22.42 -9.60
C TYR A 179 1.24 -22.20 -9.13
N ARG A 180 2.06 -21.50 -9.91
CA ARG A 180 3.46 -21.20 -9.54
C ARG A 180 3.56 -20.38 -8.27
N GLN A 181 2.69 -19.38 -8.09
CA GLN A 181 2.70 -18.54 -6.89
C GLN A 181 2.24 -19.32 -5.65
N ILE A 182 1.26 -20.22 -5.81
CA ILE A 182 0.85 -21.13 -4.73
C ILE A 182 2.00 -22.09 -4.39
N ASP A 183 2.68 -22.66 -5.38
CA ASP A 183 3.81 -23.58 -5.19
C ASP A 183 4.98 -22.90 -4.49
N ALA A 184 5.32 -21.67 -4.89
CA ALA A 184 6.36 -20.88 -4.25
C ALA A 184 6.04 -20.61 -2.76
N ALA A 185 4.79 -20.31 -2.44
CA ALA A 185 4.37 -20.06 -1.06
C ALA A 185 4.32 -21.35 -0.22
N LEU A 186 3.71 -22.41 -0.74
CA LEU A 186 3.41 -23.62 0.03
C LEU A 186 4.47 -24.72 -0.08
N GLY A 187 5.42 -24.61 -1.01
CA GLY A 187 6.35 -25.67 -1.36
C GLY A 187 5.64 -26.90 -1.94
N THR A 188 4.64 -26.67 -2.78
CA THR A 188 3.90 -27.70 -3.53
C THR A 188 4.42 -27.80 -4.96
N ASP A 189 3.85 -28.70 -5.76
CA ASP A 189 4.23 -28.90 -7.17
C ASP A 189 2.99 -28.96 -8.09
N TYR A 190 2.01 -28.09 -7.82
CA TYR A 190 0.77 -28.04 -8.58
C TYR A 190 0.99 -27.61 -10.02
N PHE A 191 1.92 -26.70 -10.29
CA PHE A 191 2.24 -26.26 -11.64
C PHE A 191 2.66 -27.44 -12.51
N SER A 192 3.66 -28.23 -12.10
CA SER A 192 4.09 -29.43 -12.84
C SER A 192 2.96 -30.46 -12.98
N GLN A 193 2.21 -30.69 -11.90
CA GLN A 193 1.10 -31.65 -11.88
C GLN A 193 -0.04 -31.29 -12.83
N PHE A 194 -0.33 -30.01 -13.03
CA PHE A 194 -1.49 -29.57 -13.81
C PHE A 194 -1.13 -28.99 -15.17
N SER A 195 0.04 -28.38 -15.36
CA SER A 195 0.40 -27.73 -16.63
C SER A 195 0.52 -28.70 -17.80
N ALA A 196 0.92 -29.94 -17.54
CA ALA A 196 1.01 -30.99 -18.57
C ALA A 196 -0.36 -31.59 -18.93
N LYS A 197 -1.40 -31.33 -18.13
CA LYS A 197 -2.74 -31.88 -18.39
C LYS A 197 -3.42 -31.09 -19.49
N ARG A 198 -4.05 -31.79 -20.43
CA ARG A 198 -4.89 -31.22 -21.49
C ARG A 198 -6.27 -30.83 -20.95
N TRP A 199 -6.30 -30.02 -19.90
CA TRP A 199 -7.52 -29.56 -19.27
C TRP A 199 -8.06 -28.30 -19.94
N SER A 200 -9.37 -28.10 -19.86
CA SER A 200 -9.97 -26.82 -20.24
C SER A 200 -9.61 -25.74 -19.21
N VAL A 201 -9.74 -24.46 -19.59
CA VAL A 201 -9.51 -23.33 -18.67
C VAL A 201 -10.39 -23.43 -17.43
N GLU A 202 -11.65 -23.84 -17.61
CA GLU A 202 -12.63 -24.04 -16.56
C GLU A 202 -12.18 -25.14 -15.58
N HIS A 203 -11.61 -26.24 -16.06
CA HIS A 203 -11.05 -27.28 -15.19
C HIS A 203 -9.88 -26.76 -14.35
N HIS A 204 -9.03 -25.90 -14.92
CA HIS A 204 -7.97 -25.24 -14.15
C HIS A 204 -8.54 -24.26 -13.11
N MET A 205 -9.52 -23.43 -13.47
CA MET A 205 -10.21 -22.54 -12.53
C MET A 205 -10.75 -23.30 -11.32
N VAL A 206 -11.39 -24.44 -11.58
CA VAL A 206 -11.92 -25.34 -10.55
C VAL A 206 -10.83 -25.87 -9.64
N SER A 207 -9.76 -26.39 -10.24
CA SER A 207 -8.63 -26.94 -9.50
C SER A 207 -7.99 -25.89 -8.61
N VAL A 208 -7.76 -24.68 -9.12
CA VAL A 208 -7.24 -23.55 -8.35
C VAL A 208 -8.19 -23.19 -7.20
N SER A 209 -9.50 -23.07 -7.45
CA SER A 209 -10.48 -22.76 -6.40
C SER A 209 -10.44 -23.77 -5.26
N LYS A 210 -10.32 -25.06 -5.57
CA LYS A 210 -10.17 -26.12 -4.55
C LYS A 210 -8.90 -25.96 -3.73
N ILE A 211 -7.79 -25.66 -4.39
CA ILE A 211 -6.49 -25.49 -3.72
C ILE A 211 -6.57 -24.30 -2.77
N LEU A 212 -6.99 -23.13 -3.26
CA LEU A 212 -7.11 -21.91 -2.47
C LEU A 212 -8.08 -22.07 -1.28
N TYR A 213 -9.19 -22.78 -1.48
CA TYR A 213 -10.11 -23.07 -0.39
C TYR A 213 -9.48 -23.97 0.68
N ASN A 214 -8.84 -25.07 0.26
CA ASN A 214 -8.31 -26.09 1.16
C ASN A 214 -7.02 -25.68 1.88
N CYS A 215 -6.25 -24.74 1.33
CA CYS A 215 -5.12 -24.11 2.01
C CYS A 215 -5.54 -22.90 2.86
N PHE A 216 -6.84 -22.64 3.01
CA PHE A 216 -7.35 -21.46 3.71
C PHE A 216 -6.70 -20.16 3.21
N CYS A 217 -6.72 -19.94 1.89
CA CYS A 217 -6.23 -18.69 1.29
C CYS A 217 -6.93 -17.49 1.93
N GLY A 218 -6.20 -16.59 2.60
CA GLY A 218 -6.75 -15.42 3.29
C GLY A 218 -7.09 -14.27 2.36
N ALA A 219 -6.31 -14.05 1.29
CA ALA A 219 -6.65 -13.18 0.18
C ALA A 219 -5.94 -13.60 -1.11
N LEU A 220 -6.62 -13.43 -2.24
CA LEU A 220 -6.02 -13.50 -3.57
C LEU A 220 -5.86 -12.07 -4.11
N ILE A 221 -4.61 -11.65 -4.31
CA ILE A 221 -4.25 -10.35 -4.85
C ILE A 221 -3.94 -10.51 -6.33
N ILE A 222 -4.63 -9.73 -7.15
CA ILE A 222 -4.54 -9.76 -8.61
C ILE A 222 -4.06 -8.39 -9.07
N GLU A 223 -2.83 -8.31 -9.55
CA GLU A 223 -2.20 -7.09 -10.04
C GLU A 223 -2.24 -6.97 -11.57
N GLU A 224 -1.87 -5.80 -12.07
CA GLU A 224 -1.74 -5.48 -13.50
C GLU A 224 -3.02 -5.67 -14.31
N ILE A 225 -4.19 -5.35 -13.73
CA ILE A 225 -5.44 -5.25 -14.50
C ILE A 225 -5.38 -4.02 -15.43
N GLN A 226 -5.48 -4.28 -16.73
CA GLN A 226 -5.42 -3.31 -17.82
C GLN A 226 -6.50 -3.62 -18.86
N GLU A 227 -6.80 -2.64 -19.71
CA GLU A 227 -7.82 -2.74 -20.78
C GLU A 227 -7.61 -3.99 -21.65
N ARG A 228 -6.36 -4.28 -22.00
CA ARG A 228 -5.99 -5.42 -22.86
C ARG A 228 -6.29 -6.78 -22.26
N ASN A 229 -6.29 -6.94 -20.93
CA ASN A 229 -6.56 -8.24 -20.30
C ASN A 229 -8.02 -8.69 -20.56
N PHE A 230 -8.90 -7.74 -20.88
CA PHE A 230 -10.34 -7.95 -20.99
C PHE A 230 -10.91 -7.49 -22.33
N ALA A 231 -10.07 -7.39 -23.37
CA ALA A 231 -10.47 -6.91 -24.70
C ALA A 231 -11.57 -7.76 -25.37
N GLN A 232 -11.68 -9.05 -25.01
CA GLN A 232 -12.75 -9.94 -25.49
C GLN A 232 -13.80 -10.14 -24.39
N ALA A 233 -15.05 -9.75 -24.66
CA ALA A 233 -16.16 -9.83 -23.70
C ALA A 233 -16.33 -11.23 -23.09
N ALA A 234 -16.36 -12.28 -23.91
CA ALA A 234 -16.51 -13.66 -23.41
C ALA A 234 -15.35 -14.10 -22.48
N SER A 235 -14.12 -13.60 -22.74
CA SER A 235 -12.96 -13.85 -21.87
C SER A 235 -13.11 -13.14 -20.53
N ARG A 236 -13.54 -11.88 -20.58
CA ARG A 236 -13.80 -11.03 -19.41
C ARG A 236 -14.87 -11.64 -18.52
N ASP A 237 -16.01 -12.00 -19.08
CA ASP A 237 -17.14 -12.51 -18.31
C ASP A 237 -16.80 -13.82 -17.59
N LEU A 238 -16.00 -14.69 -18.21
CA LEU A 238 -15.52 -15.91 -17.57
C LEU A 238 -14.56 -15.64 -16.40
N MET A 239 -13.66 -14.67 -16.54
CA MET A 239 -12.72 -14.27 -15.47
C MET A 239 -13.42 -13.56 -14.31
N VAL A 240 -14.37 -12.67 -14.63
CA VAL A 240 -15.26 -12.02 -13.66
C VAL A 240 -16.02 -13.09 -12.87
N LEU A 241 -16.65 -14.03 -13.57
CA LEU A 241 -17.34 -15.15 -12.95
C LEU A 241 -16.39 -15.99 -12.08
N PHE A 242 -15.14 -16.18 -12.52
CA PHE A 242 -14.13 -16.88 -11.74
C PHE A 242 -13.85 -16.20 -10.40
N PHE A 243 -13.57 -14.90 -10.40
CA PHE A 243 -13.31 -14.15 -9.18
C PHE A 243 -14.53 -14.07 -8.27
N LEU A 244 -15.73 -13.87 -8.82
CA LEU A 244 -16.98 -13.88 -8.04
C LEU A 244 -17.20 -15.21 -7.34
N ARG A 245 -16.79 -16.32 -7.94
CA ARG A 245 -16.88 -17.62 -7.28
C ARG A 245 -15.86 -17.81 -6.19
N LEU A 246 -14.62 -17.35 -6.37
CA LEU A 246 -13.66 -17.35 -5.25
C LEU A 246 -14.20 -16.51 -4.08
N ALA A 247 -14.78 -15.35 -4.36
CA ALA A 247 -15.46 -14.54 -3.34
C ALA A 247 -16.63 -15.32 -2.70
N ASN A 248 -17.43 -16.05 -3.47
CA ASN A 248 -18.50 -16.92 -2.93
C ASN A 248 -17.99 -18.08 -2.06
N LEU A 249 -16.68 -18.40 -2.06
CA LEU A 249 -16.08 -19.35 -1.11
C LEU A 249 -15.65 -18.71 0.20
N GLY A 250 -15.76 -17.38 0.33
CA GLY A 250 -15.20 -16.69 1.48
C GLY A 250 -13.72 -16.39 1.29
N ILE A 251 -13.22 -16.36 0.05
CA ILE A 251 -11.85 -15.95 -0.27
C ILE A 251 -11.88 -14.48 -0.72
N PRO A 252 -11.39 -13.54 0.11
CA PRO A 252 -11.20 -12.15 -0.28
C PRO A 252 -10.39 -11.99 -1.56
N ILE A 253 -10.83 -11.07 -2.42
CA ILE A 253 -10.15 -10.73 -3.67
C ILE A 253 -9.70 -9.27 -3.61
N VAL A 254 -8.44 -8.99 -3.93
CA VAL A 254 -7.93 -7.63 -4.10
C VAL A 254 -7.55 -7.45 -5.56
N LEU A 255 -8.25 -6.57 -6.27
CA LEU A 255 -8.03 -6.24 -7.67
C LEU A 255 -7.24 -4.94 -7.79
N ILE A 256 -6.13 -4.95 -8.51
CA ILE A 256 -5.24 -3.78 -8.67
C ILE A 256 -4.97 -3.54 -10.14
N GLY A 257 -5.18 -2.30 -10.60
CA GLY A 257 -5.01 -2.02 -12.02
C GLY A 257 -5.10 -0.56 -12.43
N ASN A 258 -5.06 -0.35 -13.74
CA ASN A 258 -5.38 0.92 -14.38
C ASN A 258 -6.92 1.09 -14.42
N PRO A 259 -7.48 2.30 -14.20
CA PRO A 259 -8.93 2.53 -14.25
C PRO A 259 -9.59 2.02 -15.54
N LYS A 260 -8.91 2.15 -16.69
CA LYS A 260 -9.41 1.65 -17.98
C LYS A 260 -9.55 0.12 -18.04
N GLY A 261 -8.78 -0.61 -17.22
CA GLY A 261 -8.91 -2.06 -17.09
C GLY A 261 -10.20 -2.50 -16.42
N PHE A 262 -10.86 -1.61 -15.68
CA PHE A 262 -12.10 -1.89 -14.94
C PHE A 262 -13.36 -1.39 -15.64
N GLU A 263 -13.27 -0.65 -16.76
CA GLU A 263 -14.45 -0.11 -17.46
C GLU A 263 -15.48 -1.20 -17.81
N GLY A 264 -15.02 -2.40 -18.18
CA GLY A 264 -15.89 -3.54 -18.47
C GLY A 264 -16.41 -4.33 -17.26
N PHE A 265 -15.88 -4.08 -16.06
CA PHE A 265 -16.42 -4.67 -14.82
C PHE A 265 -17.68 -3.93 -14.38
N ASN A 266 -17.91 -2.72 -14.89
CA ASN A 266 -19.04 -1.86 -14.54
C ASN A 266 -20.33 -2.19 -15.29
N ASP A 267 -20.28 -3.08 -16.29
CA ASP A 267 -21.42 -3.44 -17.12
C ASP A 267 -22.54 -4.13 -16.31
N PHE A 268 -22.20 -4.79 -15.19
CA PHE A 268 -23.16 -5.40 -14.28
C PHE A 268 -23.03 -4.82 -12.87
N THR A 269 -24.02 -4.03 -12.47
CA THR A 269 -24.06 -3.36 -11.14
C THR A 269 -23.93 -4.32 -9.96
N GLN A 270 -24.34 -5.59 -10.13
CA GLN A 270 -24.19 -6.63 -9.11
C GLN A 270 -22.72 -7.03 -8.90
N ASP A 271 -21.94 -7.11 -9.97
CA ASP A 271 -20.54 -7.51 -9.93
C ASP A 271 -19.68 -6.40 -9.33
N VAL A 272 -19.95 -5.13 -9.72
CA VAL A 272 -19.32 -3.95 -9.11
C VAL A 272 -19.50 -3.92 -7.60
N ARG A 273 -20.73 -4.12 -7.12
CA ARG A 273 -21.03 -4.12 -5.67
C ARG A 273 -20.28 -5.22 -4.93
N ARG A 274 -20.00 -6.34 -5.59
CA ARG A 274 -19.25 -7.44 -4.99
C ARG A 274 -17.77 -7.16 -4.95
N PHE A 275 -17.18 -6.71 -6.06
CA PHE A 275 -15.75 -6.36 -6.13
C PHE A 275 -15.36 -5.16 -5.27
N THR A 276 -16.32 -4.30 -4.93
CA THR A 276 -16.11 -3.10 -4.11
C THR A 276 -16.66 -3.22 -2.69
N SER A 277 -17.10 -4.41 -2.27
CA SER A 277 -17.71 -4.66 -0.95
C SER A 277 -16.79 -4.35 0.25
N GLY A 278 -15.48 -4.46 0.05
CA GLY A 278 -14.43 -4.06 0.98
C GLY A 278 -13.88 -2.65 0.74
N GLY A 279 -14.26 -2.00 -0.36
CA GLY A 279 -13.83 -0.66 -0.74
C GLY A 279 -13.45 -0.56 -2.22
N LEU A 280 -13.74 0.60 -2.82
CA LEU A 280 -13.18 1.05 -4.09
C LEU A 280 -12.26 2.23 -3.78
N PHE A 281 -10.97 2.07 -4.10
CA PHE A 281 -9.96 3.08 -3.84
C PHE A 281 -9.38 3.58 -5.16
N ASN A 282 -9.68 4.83 -5.49
CA ASN A 282 -9.11 5.48 -6.66
C ASN A 282 -7.88 6.29 -6.24
N LEU A 283 -6.69 5.83 -6.61
CA LEU A 283 -5.45 6.54 -6.42
C LEU A 283 -5.24 7.55 -7.55
N TRP A 284 -4.85 8.77 -7.17
CA TRP A 284 -4.56 9.86 -8.09
C TRP A 284 -3.18 10.44 -7.79
N PRO A 285 -2.48 10.99 -8.80
CA PRO A 285 -1.38 11.89 -8.50
C PRO A 285 -1.93 13.11 -7.74
N ALA A 286 -1.04 13.82 -7.05
CA ALA A 286 -1.39 15.12 -6.50
C ALA A 286 -1.97 16.00 -7.62
N LEU A 287 -3.07 16.72 -7.34
CA LEU A 287 -3.74 17.53 -8.37
C LEU A 287 -3.18 18.96 -8.46
N PHE A 288 -2.46 19.39 -7.41
CA PHE A 288 -1.80 20.69 -7.32
C PHE A 288 -0.71 20.65 -6.22
N PRO A 289 0.27 21.57 -6.23
CA PRO A 289 1.37 21.61 -5.27
C PRO A 289 0.99 21.66 -3.78
N ARG A 290 -0.19 22.19 -3.45
CA ARG A 290 -0.68 22.37 -2.08
C ARG A 290 -1.70 21.30 -1.67
N ASP A 291 -1.82 20.24 -2.46
CA ASP A 291 -2.62 19.07 -2.06
C ASP A 291 -2.12 18.60 -0.68
N PRO A 292 -2.98 18.47 0.35
CA PRO A 292 -2.54 18.13 1.70
C PRO A 292 -1.75 16.83 1.78
N ASP A 293 -2.20 15.77 1.09
CA ASP A 293 -1.52 14.47 1.07
C ASP A 293 -0.12 14.60 0.43
N TRP A 294 0.03 15.48 -0.56
CA TRP A 294 1.30 15.78 -1.21
C TRP A 294 2.23 16.65 -0.33
N ALA A 295 1.76 17.83 0.06
CA ALA A 295 2.57 18.88 0.66
C ALA A 295 2.89 18.62 2.14
N GLU A 296 1.98 18.01 2.88
CA GLU A 296 2.12 17.81 4.33
C GLU A 296 2.65 16.42 4.68
N PHE A 297 2.35 15.39 3.87
CA PHE A 297 2.71 14.00 4.16
C PHE A 297 3.76 13.45 3.20
N LEU A 298 3.44 13.31 1.92
CA LEU A 298 4.27 12.58 0.96
C LEU A 298 5.62 13.28 0.71
N VAL A 299 5.63 14.57 0.36
CA VAL A 299 6.88 15.30 0.08
C VAL A 299 7.80 15.37 1.30
N PRO A 300 7.35 15.80 2.49
CA PRO A 300 8.22 15.82 3.66
C PRO A 300 8.67 14.42 4.08
N GLY A 301 7.80 13.41 3.96
CA GLY A 301 8.14 12.01 4.26
C GLY A 301 9.17 11.43 3.29
N MET A 302 9.06 11.74 1.99
CA MET A 302 10.01 11.26 0.98
C MET A 302 11.37 11.96 1.10
N LEU A 303 11.40 13.24 1.49
CA LEU A 303 12.65 13.97 1.76
C LEU A 303 13.39 13.46 3.01
N GLN A 304 12.73 12.69 3.90
CA GLN A 304 13.40 12.01 5.01
C GLN A 304 14.27 10.85 4.54
N PHE A 305 14.00 10.28 3.36
CA PHE A 305 14.95 9.39 2.70
C PHE A 305 16.12 10.23 2.17
N ASN A 306 17.14 10.38 3.02
CA ASN A 306 18.29 11.23 2.75
C ASN A 306 19.59 10.48 3.03
N VAL A 307 20.39 10.26 1.98
CA VAL A 307 21.74 9.71 2.09
C VAL A 307 22.81 10.81 2.18
N MET A 308 22.41 12.08 2.09
CA MET A 308 23.32 13.21 2.27
C MET A 308 23.69 13.41 3.74
N ARG A 309 24.70 14.25 4.01
CA ARG A 309 25.13 14.55 5.39
C ARG A 309 24.12 15.44 6.11
N ASN A 310 23.56 16.41 5.41
CA ASN A 310 22.62 17.39 5.92
C ASN A 310 21.25 17.23 5.25
N PRO A 311 20.15 17.67 5.90
CA PRO A 311 18.83 17.68 5.28
C PRO A 311 18.80 18.46 3.95
N PRO A 312 17.95 18.08 2.99
CA PRO A 312 17.74 18.83 1.74
C PRO A 312 17.46 20.33 1.96
N LEU A 313 18.09 21.18 1.15
CA LEU A 313 17.83 22.63 1.12
C LEU A 313 17.08 22.97 -0.17
N ILE A 314 15.80 22.60 -0.22
CA ILE A 314 14.92 22.83 -1.37
C ILE A 314 13.90 23.91 -1.01
N ARG A 315 13.82 24.98 -1.81
CA ARG A 315 12.83 26.05 -1.63
C ARG A 315 11.48 25.61 -2.18
N ASP A 316 10.41 25.79 -1.40
CA ASP A 316 9.04 25.40 -1.78
C ASP A 316 9.01 23.98 -2.40
N SER A 317 9.54 23.01 -1.64
CA SER A 317 9.77 21.65 -2.14
C SER A 317 8.52 21.01 -2.72
N ALA A 318 7.35 21.26 -2.12
CA ALA A 318 6.08 20.75 -2.62
C ALA A 318 5.80 21.24 -4.06
N ARG A 319 6.03 22.52 -4.35
CA ARG A 319 5.85 23.11 -5.69
C ARG A 319 6.92 22.69 -6.68
N LEU A 320 8.20 22.72 -6.29
CA LEU A 320 9.28 22.32 -7.18
C LEU A 320 9.13 20.86 -7.59
N LEU A 321 8.93 19.97 -6.63
CA LEU A 321 8.79 18.54 -6.88
C LEU A 321 7.52 18.25 -7.67
N PHE A 322 6.41 18.93 -7.40
CA PHE A 322 5.18 18.79 -8.20
C PHE A 322 5.44 19.13 -9.67
N ARG A 323 6.09 20.26 -9.95
CA ARG A 323 6.43 20.67 -11.32
C ARG A 323 7.31 19.65 -12.04
N CYS A 324 8.22 19.00 -11.32
CA CYS A 324 9.14 18.02 -11.88
C CYS A 324 8.59 16.58 -11.93
N THR A 325 7.39 16.31 -11.38
CA THR A 325 6.83 14.95 -11.30
C THR A 325 5.36 14.85 -11.73
N GLY A 326 4.65 15.96 -11.89
CA GLY A 326 3.21 15.95 -12.12
C GLY A 326 2.42 15.33 -10.96
N GLY A 327 2.99 15.31 -9.75
CA GLY A 327 2.37 14.71 -8.57
C GLY A 327 2.43 13.18 -8.50
N VAL A 328 3.17 12.51 -9.40
CA VAL A 328 3.29 11.04 -9.45
C VAL A 328 4.40 10.53 -8.51
N CYS A 329 4.06 9.57 -7.65
CA CYS A 329 4.95 9.04 -6.61
C CYS A 329 6.22 8.38 -7.15
N ASP A 330 6.13 7.60 -8.23
CA ASP A 330 7.27 6.92 -8.84
C ASP A 330 8.28 7.93 -9.41
N TYR A 331 7.80 8.98 -10.08
CA TYR A 331 8.66 10.07 -10.55
C TYR A 331 9.29 10.82 -9.38
N LEU A 332 8.58 11.04 -8.27
CA LEU A 332 9.13 11.64 -7.06
C LEU A 332 10.29 10.83 -6.49
N ALA A 333 10.14 9.53 -6.31
CA ALA A 333 11.20 8.66 -5.81
C ALA A 333 12.42 8.67 -6.74
N LYS A 334 12.21 8.49 -8.05
CA LYS A 334 13.29 8.51 -9.06
C LYS A 334 14.02 9.85 -9.08
N LEU A 335 13.28 10.96 -9.06
CA LEU A 335 13.84 12.31 -9.07
C LEU A 335 14.70 12.57 -7.84
N LEU A 336 14.21 12.23 -6.64
CA LEU A 336 14.97 12.42 -5.39
C LEU A 336 16.22 11.53 -5.33
N ALA A 337 16.13 10.29 -5.82
CA ALA A 337 17.30 9.41 -5.89
C ALA A 337 18.37 9.97 -6.84
N GLN A 338 17.96 10.47 -8.02
CA GLN A 338 18.90 11.07 -8.97
C GLN A 338 19.49 12.39 -8.46
N ALA A 339 18.70 13.26 -7.83
CA ALA A 339 19.20 14.50 -7.24
C ALA A 339 20.27 14.23 -6.17
N GLN A 340 20.03 13.25 -5.29
CA GLN A 340 21.01 12.82 -4.30
C GLN A 340 22.26 12.21 -4.93
N LEU A 341 22.11 11.42 -6.00
CA LEU A 341 23.25 10.86 -6.74
C LEU A 341 24.15 11.95 -7.35
N LEU A 342 23.55 12.97 -7.97
CA LEU A 342 24.28 14.10 -8.54
C LEU A 342 25.03 14.89 -7.44
N ALA A 343 24.34 15.19 -6.35
CA ALA A 343 24.93 15.89 -5.21
C ALA A 343 26.09 15.12 -4.57
N LEU A 344 25.96 13.79 -4.40
CA LEU A 344 27.03 12.93 -3.88
C LEU A 344 28.28 12.95 -4.78
N ARG A 345 28.10 12.89 -6.11
CA ARG A 345 29.21 12.94 -7.08
C ARG A 345 29.95 14.28 -7.08
N ARG A 346 29.26 15.34 -6.64
CA ARG A 346 29.79 16.69 -6.46
C ARG A 346 30.34 16.93 -5.06
N GLU A 347 30.32 15.91 -4.20
CA GLU A 347 30.75 15.99 -2.81
C GLU A 347 30.00 17.08 -2.01
N GLN A 348 28.76 17.37 -2.41
CA GLN A 348 27.90 18.31 -1.69
C GLN A 348 27.41 17.71 -0.37
N GLU A 349 27.13 18.57 0.61
CA GLU A 349 26.63 18.10 1.91
C GLU A 349 25.10 17.87 1.94
N PHE A 350 24.35 18.45 1.00
CA PHE A 350 22.88 18.38 0.87
C PHE A 350 22.47 18.61 -0.59
N ILE A 351 21.25 18.20 -0.95
CA ILE A 351 20.65 18.49 -2.26
C ILE A 351 20.01 19.89 -2.28
N THR A 352 20.04 20.55 -3.45
CA THR A 352 19.46 21.88 -3.70
C THR A 352 18.43 21.87 -4.83
N ASP A 353 17.75 23.01 -5.04
CA ASP A 353 16.86 23.22 -6.20
C ASP A 353 17.55 22.89 -7.54
N ALA A 354 18.85 23.23 -7.68
CA ALA A 354 19.62 23.01 -8.89
C ALA A 354 19.82 21.51 -9.17
N ASP A 355 20.10 20.71 -8.14
CA ASP A 355 20.31 19.27 -8.29
C ASP A 355 18.99 18.55 -8.66
N VAL A 356 17.84 19.05 -8.16
CA VAL A 356 16.51 18.55 -8.55
C VAL A 356 16.22 18.87 -10.01
N LEU A 357 16.46 20.11 -10.46
CA LEU A 357 16.22 20.51 -11.85
C LEU A 357 17.14 19.76 -12.83
N GLU A 358 18.39 19.52 -12.44
CA GLU A 358 19.31 18.73 -13.26
C GLU A 358 18.93 17.25 -13.30
N ALA A 359 18.51 16.68 -12.17
CA ALA A 359 17.97 15.32 -12.11
C ALA A 359 16.73 15.17 -12.99
N TYR A 360 15.88 16.20 -13.06
CA TYR A 360 14.72 16.24 -13.94
C TYR A 360 15.14 16.20 -15.42
N GLU A 361 16.17 16.93 -15.82
CA GLU A 361 16.74 16.88 -17.19
C GLU A 361 17.54 15.60 -17.48
N GLY A 362 17.82 14.81 -16.44
CA GLY A 362 18.56 13.55 -16.52
C GLY A 362 17.82 12.43 -17.26
N PRO A 363 18.55 11.40 -17.73
CA PRO A 363 18.01 10.34 -18.58
C PRO A 363 16.91 9.50 -17.91
N THR A 364 16.88 9.45 -16.57
CA THR A 364 15.86 8.70 -15.81
C THR A 364 14.46 9.32 -15.92
N ILE A 365 14.36 10.64 -16.03
CA ILE A 365 13.08 11.38 -16.00
C ILE A 365 12.73 11.94 -17.38
N LYS A 366 13.72 12.23 -18.22
CA LYS A 366 13.55 12.88 -19.53
C LYS A 366 12.50 12.23 -20.43
N ALA A 367 12.45 10.90 -20.48
CA ALA A 367 11.46 10.18 -21.29
C ALA A 367 10.01 10.44 -20.84
N SER A 368 9.81 10.75 -19.56
CA SER A 368 8.50 11.02 -18.95
C SER A 368 8.10 12.50 -18.95
N HIS A 369 8.96 13.41 -19.44
CA HIS A 369 8.67 14.85 -19.51
C HIS A 369 7.32 15.18 -20.15
N PRO A 370 6.91 14.58 -21.28
CA PRO A 370 5.65 14.93 -21.91
C PRO A 370 4.45 14.67 -20.98
N LEU A 371 4.43 13.53 -20.28
CA LEU A 371 3.37 13.22 -19.32
C LEU A 371 3.45 14.09 -18.07
N ILE A 372 4.65 14.30 -17.52
CA ILE A 372 4.88 15.13 -16.33
C ILE A 372 4.36 16.56 -16.57
N ARG A 373 4.75 17.16 -17.70
CA ARG A 373 4.31 18.51 -18.07
C ARG A 373 2.80 18.55 -18.30
N ALA A 374 2.24 17.58 -19.02
CA ALA A 374 0.80 17.51 -19.24
C ALA A 374 0.00 17.44 -17.93
N LEU A 375 0.48 16.68 -16.93
CA LEU A 375 -0.14 16.62 -15.60
C LEU A 375 0.07 17.91 -14.79
N ALA A 376 1.30 18.44 -14.76
CA ALA A 376 1.65 19.62 -13.97
C ALA A 376 0.97 20.90 -14.48
N ASP A 377 0.90 21.05 -15.81
CA ASP A 377 0.31 22.20 -16.49
C ASP A 377 -1.19 22.02 -16.76
N ARG A 378 -1.74 20.86 -16.40
CA ARG A 378 -3.14 20.45 -16.66
C ARG A 378 -3.54 20.52 -18.14
N ASP A 379 -2.61 20.17 -19.04
CA ASP A 379 -2.83 20.20 -20.49
C ASP A 379 -3.59 18.95 -20.96
N VAL A 380 -4.90 19.11 -21.11
CA VAL A 380 -5.83 18.07 -21.59
C VAL A 380 -5.45 17.56 -22.98
N ASN A 381 -4.98 18.42 -23.88
CA ASN A 381 -4.63 18.03 -25.25
C ASN A 381 -3.38 17.17 -25.26
N ALA A 382 -2.38 17.52 -24.45
CA ALA A 382 -1.19 16.70 -24.28
C ALA A 382 -1.51 15.35 -23.60
N LEU A 383 -2.41 15.33 -22.61
CA LEU A 383 -2.83 14.08 -21.96
C LEU A 383 -3.54 13.10 -22.90
N ASN A 384 -4.29 13.59 -23.90
CA ASN A 384 -4.97 12.73 -24.88
C ASN A 384 -4.02 11.87 -25.72
N GLN A 385 -2.72 12.16 -25.73
CA GLN A 385 -1.72 11.34 -26.42
C GLN A 385 -1.43 10.02 -25.69
N PHE A 386 -1.82 9.90 -24.41
CA PHE A 386 -1.54 8.73 -23.58
C PHE A 386 -2.78 7.85 -23.46
N ARG A 387 -2.72 6.66 -24.07
CA ARG A 387 -3.86 5.72 -24.11
C ARG A 387 -4.29 5.26 -22.71
N ASP A 388 -3.37 5.12 -21.78
CA ASP A 388 -3.62 4.58 -20.44
C ASP A 388 -4.06 5.64 -19.42
N ILE A 389 -4.20 6.91 -19.84
CA ILE A 389 -4.65 8.00 -18.97
C ILE A 389 -6.17 8.22 -19.10
N PRO A 390 -6.94 8.24 -18.00
CA PRO A 390 -8.37 8.56 -18.01
C PRO A 390 -8.59 10.09 -18.03
N VAL A 391 -8.41 10.70 -19.21
CA VAL A 391 -8.39 12.17 -19.38
C VAL A 391 -9.65 12.86 -18.83
N MET A 392 -10.84 12.33 -19.11
CA MET A 392 -12.10 12.94 -18.64
C MET A 392 -12.22 12.95 -17.11
N SER A 393 -11.67 11.93 -16.44
CA SER A 393 -11.64 11.87 -14.98
C SER A 393 -10.68 12.89 -14.37
N PHE A 394 -9.55 13.19 -15.05
CA PHE A 394 -8.66 14.29 -14.65
C PHE A 394 -9.35 15.65 -14.77
N VAL A 395 -10.05 15.90 -15.88
CA VAL A 395 -10.81 17.16 -16.09
C VAL A 395 -11.83 17.38 -14.98
N ALA A 396 -12.62 16.36 -14.64
CA ALA A 396 -13.61 16.45 -13.57
C ALA A 396 -12.96 16.80 -12.22
N ARG A 397 -11.86 16.13 -11.86
CA ARG A 397 -11.16 16.34 -10.59
C ARG A 397 -10.46 17.70 -10.49
N TRP A 398 -9.89 18.20 -11.58
CA TRP A 398 -9.35 19.56 -11.59
C TRP A 398 -10.45 20.59 -11.40
N ALA A 399 -11.61 20.42 -12.02
CA ALA A 399 -12.75 21.31 -11.82
C ALA A 399 -13.25 21.30 -10.36
N GLU A 400 -13.33 20.12 -9.73
CA GLU A 400 -13.67 20.00 -8.30
C GLU A 400 -12.65 20.70 -7.39
N SER A 401 -11.36 20.51 -7.68
CA SER A 401 -10.26 21.17 -6.97
C SER A 401 -10.32 22.70 -7.10
N ASP A 402 -10.67 23.21 -8.27
CA ASP A 402 -10.77 24.66 -8.51
C ASP A 402 -11.99 25.25 -7.79
N GLY A 403 -13.09 24.50 -7.70
CA GLY A 403 -14.26 24.86 -6.88
C GLY A 403 -13.99 24.90 -5.38
N LEU A 404 -13.14 24.01 -4.86
CA LEU A 404 -12.70 23.99 -3.46
C LEU A 404 -11.75 25.15 -3.13
N THR A 405 -10.91 25.56 -4.10
CA THR A 405 -10.01 26.72 -3.93
C THR A 405 -10.70 28.07 -4.19
N GLY A 406 -11.84 28.08 -4.91
CA GLY A 406 -12.63 29.28 -5.21
C GLY A 406 -13.66 29.70 -4.16
N SER A 407 -13.92 28.92 -3.09
CA SER A 407 -14.90 29.27 -2.05
C SER A 407 -14.33 30.17 -0.93
N SER A 408 -13.51 31.16 -1.31
CA SER A 408 -13.12 32.26 -0.42
C SER A 408 -13.10 33.60 -1.18
N ALA A 409 -14.21 33.90 -1.88
CA ALA A 409 -14.70 35.25 -2.15
C ALA A 409 -15.88 35.13 -3.11
N ILE A 410 -17.11 35.34 -2.62
CA ILE A 410 -18.11 36.15 -3.31
C ILE A 410 -19.05 36.73 -2.25
N ASN A 411 -19.25 38.02 -2.39
CA ASN A 411 -19.98 38.92 -1.52
C ASN A 411 -21.47 38.62 -1.46
N LYS A 412 -22.02 38.97 -0.30
CA LYS A 412 -23.39 39.42 -0.02
C LYS A 412 -24.22 39.79 -1.26
N THR A 413 -25.30 39.03 -1.47
CA THR A 413 -26.56 39.62 -1.96
C THR A 413 -27.70 39.13 -1.08
N ARG A 414 -28.42 40.13 -0.58
CA ARG A 414 -29.49 40.08 0.40
C ARG A 414 -30.76 39.59 -0.30
N VAL A 415 -31.27 38.44 0.11
CA VAL A 415 -32.68 38.06 -0.15
C VAL A 415 -33.27 37.59 1.16
N SER A 416 -34.25 38.33 1.65
CA SER A 416 -35.02 38.01 2.85
C SER A 416 -35.89 36.76 2.61
N PRO A 417 -36.04 35.84 3.57
CA PRO A 417 -36.94 34.70 3.44
C PRO A 417 -38.38 35.08 3.88
N PRO A 418 -39.43 34.43 3.35
CA PRO A 418 -40.72 34.43 4.02
C PRO A 418 -40.67 33.47 5.21
N SER A 419 -41.29 33.92 6.30
CA SER A 419 -41.42 33.24 7.58
C SER A 419 -42.30 31.99 7.51
N GLY A 420 -41.85 30.91 8.16
CA GLY A 420 -42.76 29.87 8.66
C GLY A 420 -42.20 28.45 8.55
N ALA A 421 -41.60 27.95 9.63
CA ALA A 421 -41.77 26.59 10.19
C ALA A 421 -40.50 26.11 10.94
N ALA A 422 -40.73 25.76 12.20
CA ALA A 422 -40.01 24.89 13.13
C ALA A 422 -38.52 24.56 12.89
N ALA A 423 -37.72 24.89 13.91
CA ALA A 423 -36.32 24.52 14.06
C ALA A 423 -36.09 22.99 13.99
N SER A 424 -35.16 22.59 13.13
CA SER A 424 -34.38 21.35 13.28
C SER A 424 -32.91 21.76 13.37
N GLU A 425 -32.22 21.27 14.40
CA GLU A 425 -30.78 21.47 14.57
C GLU A 425 -30.04 20.91 13.35
N PRO A 426 -29.00 21.58 12.83
CA PRO A 426 -28.21 21.02 11.75
C PRO A 426 -27.43 19.81 12.29
N GLU A 427 -27.76 18.63 11.77
CA GLU A 427 -26.96 17.42 11.92
C GLU A 427 -25.48 17.74 11.66
N LYS A 428 -24.66 17.66 12.70
CA LYS A 428 -23.21 17.74 12.59
C LYS A 428 -22.75 16.60 11.69
N LYS A 429 -22.37 16.92 10.45
CA LYS A 429 -21.62 16.01 9.57
C LYS A 429 -20.48 15.38 10.39
N PRO A 430 -20.35 14.03 10.42
CA PRO A 430 -19.32 13.38 11.23
C PRO A 430 -17.95 13.85 10.74
N ARG A 431 -17.14 14.37 11.67
CA ARG A 431 -15.77 14.79 11.39
C ARG A 431 -14.95 13.57 10.96
N PRO A 432 -14.08 13.66 9.93
CA PRO A 432 -13.19 12.56 9.54
C PRO A 432 -12.33 12.15 10.74
N ARG A 433 -12.21 10.85 11.01
CA ARG A 433 -11.50 10.26 12.17
C ARG A 433 -9.96 10.42 12.14
N PHE A 434 -9.42 11.31 11.30
CA PHE A 434 -8.00 11.47 10.97
C PHE A 434 -7.16 12.32 11.96
N GLN A 435 -7.77 12.96 12.97
CA GLN A 435 -7.04 13.84 13.90
C GLN A 435 -5.95 13.11 14.72
N THR A 436 -5.97 11.78 14.79
CA THR A 436 -4.96 10.97 15.50
C THR A 436 -3.63 10.87 14.72
N ALA A 437 -3.68 10.71 13.38
CA ALA A 437 -2.48 10.61 12.53
C ALA A 437 -1.76 11.96 12.38
N GLU A 438 -2.53 13.04 12.23
CA GLU A 438 -2.04 14.42 12.25
C GLU A 438 -1.30 14.72 13.56
N SER A 439 -1.84 14.28 14.71
CA SER A 439 -1.22 14.50 16.02
C SER A 439 0.09 13.72 16.21
N MET A 440 0.18 12.50 15.68
CA MET A 440 1.39 11.68 15.77
C MET A 440 2.49 12.17 14.85
N TYR A 441 2.15 12.56 13.62
CA TYR A 441 3.11 13.11 12.68
C TYR A 441 3.61 14.50 13.13
N LYS A 442 2.71 15.40 13.58
CA LYS A 442 3.10 16.67 14.19
C LYS A 442 3.98 16.46 15.42
N ARG A 443 3.72 15.44 16.25
CA ARG A 443 4.59 15.08 17.39
C ARG A 443 5.98 14.58 16.94
N LYS A 444 6.07 13.71 15.92
CA LYS A 444 7.36 13.19 15.42
C LYS A 444 8.19 14.27 14.71
N VAL A 445 7.55 15.12 13.90
CA VAL A 445 8.17 16.29 13.24
C VAL A 445 8.60 17.33 14.28
N THR A 446 7.73 17.67 15.24
CA THR A 446 8.08 18.60 16.32
C THR A 446 9.21 18.04 17.18
N ALA A 447 9.20 16.74 17.49
CA ALA A 447 10.29 16.10 18.23
C ALA A 447 11.63 16.15 17.46
N GLY A 448 11.62 15.86 16.16
CA GLY A 448 12.81 15.97 15.31
C GLY A 448 13.36 17.40 15.23
N ILE A 449 12.49 18.39 15.04
CA ILE A 449 12.85 19.81 15.03
C ILE A 449 13.39 20.25 16.40
N ARG A 450 12.76 19.85 17.51
CA ARG A 450 13.22 20.18 18.87
C ARG A 450 14.56 19.53 19.19
N GLN A 451 14.80 18.31 18.71
CA GLN A 451 16.07 17.61 18.91
C GLN A 451 17.21 18.25 18.10
N GLN A 452 16.93 18.74 16.89
CA GLN A 452 17.88 19.51 16.08
C GLN A 452 18.15 20.91 16.66
N LEU A 453 17.11 21.64 17.09
CA LEU A 453 17.26 22.94 17.74
C LEU A 453 18.00 22.83 19.08
N ASN A 454 17.65 21.87 19.94
CA ASN A 454 18.37 21.63 21.19
C ASN A 454 19.82 21.18 20.96
N GLY A 455 20.09 20.43 19.88
CA GLY A 455 21.43 20.05 19.47
C GLY A 455 22.27 21.23 18.98
N ALA A 456 21.66 22.15 18.23
CA ALA A 456 22.30 23.37 17.72
C ALA A 456 22.52 24.42 18.83
N GLU A 457 21.56 24.60 19.74
CA GLU A 457 21.68 25.50 20.88
C GLU A 457 22.68 24.99 21.92
N LYS A 458 22.74 23.67 22.18
CA LYS A 458 23.79 23.09 23.03
C LYS A 458 25.18 23.31 22.42
N ARG A 459 25.34 23.20 21.10
CA ARG A 459 26.63 23.42 20.42
C ARG A 459 27.09 24.89 20.42
N LYS A 460 26.16 25.85 20.47
CA LYS A 460 26.48 27.29 20.55
C LYS A 460 26.80 27.79 21.96
N ARG A 461 26.48 27.01 23.00
CA ARG A 461 26.65 27.40 24.42
C ARG A 461 27.86 26.75 25.12
N LEU A 462 28.68 25.97 24.42
CA LEU A 462 29.83 25.29 25.00
C LEU A 462 31.11 26.08 24.71
N SER A 463 31.91 26.32 25.76
CA SER A 463 33.22 26.99 25.68
C SER A 463 34.26 26.10 24.98
N GLN A 464 35.31 26.68 24.41
CA GLN A 464 36.37 25.98 23.66
C GLN A 464 37.15 24.94 24.48
N ASP A 465 37.03 24.96 25.81
CA ASP A 465 37.66 24.00 26.74
C ASP A 465 36.65 23.04 27.42
N ASP A 466 35.40 22.97 26.96
CA ASP A 466 34.38 22.11 27.57
C ASP A 466 34.51 20.65 27.08
N LEU A 467 34.91 19.75 28.00
CA LEU A 467 35.09 18.30 27.86
C LEU A 467 33.88 17.51 27.31
N ARG A 468 32.79 18.19 26.94
CA ARG A 468 31.63 17.65 26.22
C ARG A 468 31.71 17.83 24.70
N ALA A 469 32.75 18.48 24.18
CA ALA A 469 33.08 18.53 22.76
C ALA A 469 33.60 17.18 22.24
N GLU A 470 34.17 16.34 23.11
CA GLU A 470 34.57 14.98 22.77
C GLU A 470 33.48 13.97 23.12
N GLY A 471 33.15 13.14 22.15
CA GLY A 471 31.97 12.28 22.13
C GLY A 471 31.82 11.40 23.36
N LEU A 472 30.55 11.25 23.77
CA LEU A 472 30.07 10.39 24.84
C LEU A 472 30.34 8.91 24.52
N LYS A 473 31.60 8.46 24.65
CA LYS A 473 32.00 7.04 24.62
C LYS A 473 33.16 6.72 25.57
N ASN A 474 33.98 7.70 25.95
CA ASN A 474 35.19 7.44 26.75
C ASN A 474 35.00 7.56 28.28
N VAL A 475 33.90 8.14 28.77
CA VAL A 475 33.66 8.28 30.23
C VAL A 475 32.90 7.08 30.84
N LEU A 476 32.22 6.27 30.02
CA LEU A 476 31.50 5.08 30.49
C LEU A 476 32.40 3.84 30.61
N LEU A 477 33.52 3.80 29.89
CA LEU A 477 34.49 2.70 29.97
C LEU A 477 35.41 2.82 31.20
N ASP A 478 35.86 4.04 31.54
CA ASP A 478 36.69 4.28 32.73
C ASP A 478 35.96 3.99 34.05
N ASN A 479 34.64 4.20 34.08
CA ASN A 479 33.82 3.89 35.26
C ASN A 479 33.51 2.40 35.38
N PHE A 480 33.54 1.63 34.28
CA PHE A 480 33.31 0.19 34.28
C PHE A 480 34.58 -0.59 34.69
N GLU A 481 35.76 -0.14 34.24
CA GLU A 481 37.09 -0.66 34.65
C GLU A 481 37.35 -0.43 36.16
N LYS A 482 37.05 0.78 36.67
CA LYS A 482 37.15 1.10 38.11
C LYS A 482 36.18 0.28 38.98
N MET A 483 34.99 -0.05 38.46
CA MET A 483 34.02 -0.93 39.16
C MET A 483 34.46 -2.41 39.18
N LYS A 484 35.17 -2.87 38.14
CA LYS A 484 35.71 -4.24 38.04
C LYS A 484 36.90 -4.46 38.98
N LEU A 485 37.78 -3.46 39.11
CA LEU A 485 38.89 -3.44 40.07
C LEU A 485 38.41 -3.38 41.54
N ALA A 486 37.28 -2.70 41.81
CA ALA A 486 36.66 -2.65 43.13
C ALA A 486 35.94 -3.95 43.55
N ARG A 487 35.59 -4.83 42.60
CA ARG A 487 34.96 -6.15 42.85
C ARG A 487 35.94 -7.34 42.79
N GLY A 488 37.22 -7.09 42.54
CA GLY A 488 38.29 -8.12 42.54
C GLY A 488 39.13 -8.19 43.83
N ARG A 489 38.80 -7.42 44.87
CA ARG A 489 39.46 -7.47 46.19
C ARG A 489 38.43 -7.53 47.30
N LYS A 490 37.87 -8.73 47.48
CA LYS A 490 37.48 -9.38 48.76
C LYS A 490 36.76 -10.67 48.40
N SER A 491 37.41 -11.78 48.76
CA SER A 491 36.89 -13.13 49.04
C SER A 491 35.54 -13.52 48.43
#